data_AF-A0A126V279-F1
#
_entry.id   AF-A0A126V279-F1
#
_cell.length_a   1.000
_cell.length_b   1.000
_cell.length_c   1.000
_cell.angle_alpha   90.00
_cell.angle_beta   90.00
_cell.angle_gamma   90.00
#
_symmetry.space_group_name_H-M   'P 1'
#
loop_
_entity.id
_entity.type
_entity.pdbx_description
1 polymer ?
#
loop_
_entity_poly.entity_id
_entity_poly.type
_entity_poly.pdbx_seq_one_letter_code
_entity_poly.pdbx_strand_id
1 'polypeptide(L)'
;MRYLPQEADGMIEFLFIKLMEHYREKGAQTFSLGMAPLSGLEARHGTRMWNRVASIIYRHGGAFYSFEGLRGFKKKFHPQWQPRYMAVPGGLQPIIALRDVTLLISGGAKRLWGK
;
A
#
# COMPACT_ATOMS: atom_id res chain seq x y z
N MET A 1 -0.82 -4.44 -9.83
CA MET A 1 -1.59 -5.19 -10.86
C MET A 1 -0.93 -4.90 -12.20
N ARG A 2 -0.86 -5.86 -13.10
CA ARG A 2 -0.23 -5.69 -14.43
C ARG A 2 -1.33 -5.83 -15.47
N TYR A 3 -1.39 -4.91 -16.42
CA TYR A 3 -2.40 -4.88 -17.48
C TYR A 3 -1.83 -4.10 -18.67
N LEU A 4 -2.36 -4.36 -19.87
CA LEU A 4 -2.09 -3.54 -21.04
C LEU A 4 -2.86 -2.22 -20.91
N PRO A 5 -2.26 -1.05 -21.20
CA PRO A 5 -2.87 0.25 -20.95
C PRO A 5 -4.25 0.46 -21.59
N GLN A 6 -4.52 -0.21 -22.70
CA GLN A 6 -5.76 -0.09 -23.48
C GLN A 6 -6.92 -0.91 -22.90
N GLU A 7 -6.67 -1.81 -21.95
CA GLU A 7 -7.64 -2.80 -21.45
C GLU A 7 -7.97 -2.62 -19.96
N ALA A 8 -7.52 -1.51 -19.36
CA ALA A 8 -7.48 -1.36 -17.91
C ALA A 8 -8.86 -1.21 -17.26
N ASP A 9 -9.82 -0.61 -17.96
CA ASP A 9 -11.09 -0.21 -17.36
C ASP A 9 -12.02 -1.42 -17.18
N GLY A 10 -12.55 -1.60 -15.98
CA GLY A 10 -13.40 -2.74 -15.60
C GLY A 10 -12.70 -4.11 -15.53
N MET A 11 -11.67 -4.40 -16.33
CA MET A 11 -11.04 -5.73 -16.39
C MET A 11 -10.39 -6.15 -15.07
N ILE A 12 -9.74 -5.20 -14.39
CA ILE A 12 -9.13 -5.44 -13.09
C ILE A 12 -10.19 -5.74 -12.03
N GLU A 13 -11.34 -5.06 -12.08
CA GLU A 13 -12.45 -5.32 -11.17
C GLU A 13 -13.04 -6.71 -11.40
N PHE A 14 -13.28 -7.05 -12.67
CA PHE A 14 -13.74 -8.37 -13.08
C PHE A 14 -12.79 -9.49 -12.61
N LEU A 15 -11.47 -9.31 -12.77
CA LEU A 15 -10.48 -10.28 -12.30
C LEU A 15 -10.61 -10.54 -10.79
N PHE A 16 -10.77 -9.49 -9.99
CA PHE A 16 -10.93 -9.65 -8.54
C PHE A 16 -12.23 -10.38 -8.18
N ILE A 17 -13.34 -10.07 -8.86
CA ILE A 17 -14.61 -10.78 -8.66
C ILE A 17 -14.42 -12.28 -8.95
N LYS A 18 -13.82 -12.63 -10.09
CA LYS A 18 -13.60 -14.03 -10.47
C LYS A 18 -12.67 -14.78 -9.52
N LEU A 19 -11.63 -14.11 -9.00
CA LEU A 19 -10.77 -14.71 -7.98
C LEU A 19 -11.54 -14.96 -6.67
N MET A 20 -12.37 -14.02 -6.23
CA MET A 20 -13.19 -14.21 -5.03
C MET A 20 -14.19 -15.36 -5.19
N GLU A 21 -14.88 -15.45 -6.33
CA GLU A 21 -15.80 -16.56 -6.64
C GLU A 21 -15.08 -17.92 -6.60
N HIS A 22 -13.95 -18.02 -7.30
CA HIS A 22 -13.14 -19.23 -7.36
C HIS A 22 -12.66 -19.70 -5.97
N TYR A 23 -12.18 -18.79 -5.13
CA TYR A 23 -11.72 -19.16 -3.78
C TYR A 23 -12.88 -19.45 -2.83
N ARG A 24 -14.02 -18.77 -2.99
CA ARG A 24 -15.25 -19.09 -2.25
C ARG A 24 -15.69 -20.53 -2.54
N GLU A 25 -15.70 -20.95 -3.81
CA GLU A 25 -16.05 -22.33 -4.21
C GLU A 25 -15.08 -23.37 -3.63
N LYS A 26 -13.83 -22.99 -3.38
CA LYS A 26 -12.83 -23.82 -2.70
C LYS A 26 -12.93 -23.79 -1.16
N GLY A 27 -13.93 -23.13 -0.60
CA GLY A 27 -14.16 -23.06 0.85
C GLY A 27 -13.34 -22.00 1.58
N ALA A 28 -12.73 -21.05 0.87
CA ALA A 28 -12.05 -19.94 1.53
C ALA A 28 -13.05 -19.02 2.24
N GLN A 29 -12.78 -18.71 3.51
CA GLN A 29 -13.62 -17.83 4.34
C GLN A 29 -13.27 -16.34 4.17
N THR A 30 -12.03 -16.05 3.77
CA THR A 30 -11.50 -14.69 3.67
C THR A 30 -10.66 -14.53 2.41
N PHE A 31 -10.79 -13.40 1.74
CA PHE A 31 -9.97 -13.04 0.60
C PHE A 31 -9.21 -11.74 0.89
N SER A 32 -7.87 -11.79 0.79
CA SER A 32 -7.02 -10.62 1.03
C SER A 32 -6.88 -9.77 -0.23
N LEU A 33 -7.34 -8.53 -0.18
CA LEU A 33 -7.13 -7.52 -1.23
C LEU A 33 -5.71 -6.90 -1.19
N GLY A 34 -4.87 -7.33 -0.25
CA GLY A 34 -3.59 -6.71 0.06
C GLY A 34 -3.72 -5.36 0.77
N MET A 35 -2.59 -4.77 1.17
CA MET A 35 -2.57 -3.51 1.92
C MET A 35 -2.96 -2.30 1.06
N ALA A 36 -3.68 -1.32 1.63
CA ALA A 36 -3.79 0.03 1.10
C ALA A 36 -3.00 0.97 2.04
N PRO A 37 -1.68 1.10 1.82
CA PRO A 37 -0.81 1.78 2.77
C PRO A 37 -1.24 3.25 2.94
N LEU A 38 -1.05 3.78 4.15
CA LEU A 38 -1.27 5.19 4.51
C LEU A 38 -2.71 5.72 4.38
N SER A 39 -3.66 4.94 3.85
CA SER A 39 -5.08 5.32 3.75
C SER A 39 -5.74 5.66 5.11
N GLY A 40 -5.27 5.06 6.21
CA GLY A 40 -5.73 5.39 7.57
C GLY A 40 -5.11 6.65 8.17
N LEU A 41 -4.09 7.24 7.54
CA LEU A 41 -3.38 8.41 8.07
C LEU A 41 -4.09 9.73 7.73
N GLU A 42 -4.98 9.74 6.73
CA GLU A 42 -5.85 10.88 6.45
C GLU A 42 -6.75 11.23 7.64
N ALA A 43 -7.12 10.26 8.45
CA ALA A 43 -7.92 10.50 9.65
C ALA A 43 -7.13 11.21 10.79
N ARG A 44 -5.81 11.38 10.66
CA ARG A 44 -4.92 11.90 11.72
C ARG A 44 -4.07 13.11 11.30
N HIS A 45 -4.59 13.92 10.37
CA HIS A 45 -3.94 15.09 9.73
C HIS A 45 -3.35 16.20 10.65
N GLY A 46 -3.31 16.05 11.98
CA GLY A 46 -2.83 17.07 12.93
C GLY A 46 -1.60 16.72 13.76
N THR A 47 -0.92 15.59 13.56
CA THR A 47 0.16 15.15 14.47
C THR A 47 1.57 15.49 13.97
N ARG A 48 2.47 15.91 14.87
CA ARG A 48 3.91 16.19 14.58
C ARG A 48 4.65 15.00 13.94
N MET A 49 4.16 13.79 14.18
CA MET A 49 4.67 12.56 13.57
C MET A 49 4.29 12.44 12.09
N TRP A 50 3.10 12.92 11.69
CA TRP A 50 2.67 12.95 10.29
C TRP A 50 3.55 13.83 9.42
N ASN A 51 3.86 15.05 9.89
CA ASN A 51 4.74 15.98 9.16
C ASN A 51 6.12 15.38 8.87
N ARG A 52 6.63 14.50 9.75
CA ARG A 52 7.92 13.81 9.59
C ARG A 52 7.85 12.63 8.61
N VAL A 53 6.74 11.91 8.58
CA VAL A 53 6.51 10.82 7.62
C VAL A 53 6.27 11.39 6.21
N ALA A 54 5.45 12.43 6.11
CA ALA A 54 5.17 13.12 4.85
C ALA A 54 6.45 13.69 4.20
N SER A 55 7.35 14.30 4.96
CA SER A 55 8.59 14.87 4.40
C SER A 55 9.56 13.83 3.84
N ILE A 56 9.62 12.64 4.43
CA ILE A 56 10.47 11.53 3.95
C ILE A 56 9.87 10.90 2.70
N ILE A 57 8.56 10.66 2.68
CA ILE A 57 7.90 10.07 1.51
C ILE A 57 7.86 11.09 0.36
N TYR A 58 7.68 12.39 0.63
CA TYR A 58 7.78 13.46 -0.37
C TYR A 58 9.18 13.51 -1.01
N ARG A 59 10.26 13.35 -0.21
CA ARG A 59 11.64 13.28 -0.71
C ARG A 59 11.95 12.06 -1.59
N HIS A 60 11.18 10.98 -1.46
CA HIS A 60 11.37 9.74 -2.24
C HIS A 60 10.26 9.50 -3.29
N GLY A 61 9.33 10.44 -3.43
CA GLY A 61 8.83 10.95 -4.71
C GLY A 61 8.23 9.99 -5.74
N GLY A 62 7.44 8.98 -5.35
CA GLY A 62 6.75 8.16 -6.37
C GLY A 62 5.49 7.41 -5.96
N ALA A 63 5.17 7.32 -4.67
CA ALA A 63 4.17 6.35 -4.21
C ALA A 63 2.79 6.95 -3.89
N PHE A 64 2.72 8.24 -3.52
CA PHE A 64 1.49 8.84 -2.98
C PHE A 64 0.33 8.92 -3.98
N TYR A 65 0.62 9.15 -5.26
CA TYR A 65 -0.42 9.35 -6.27
C TYR A 65 -1.26 8.08 -6.56
N SER A 66 -0.85 6.92 -6.03
CA SER A 66 -1.52 5.64 -6.27
C SER A 66 -2.41 5.15 -5.12
N PHE A 67 -2.31 5.73 -3.91
CA PHE A 67 -2.88 5.10 -2.72
C PHE A 67 -4.35 5.42 -2.44
N GLU A 68 -4.77 6.66 -2.71
CA GLU A 68 -6.19 7.05 -2.59
C GLU A 68 -7.03 6.26 -3.61
N GLY A 69 -6.59 6.23 -4.87
CA GLY A 69 -7.20 5.41 -5.92
C GLY A 69 -7.21 3.92 -5.60
N LEU A 70 -6.13 3.39 -5.02
CA LEU A 70 -6.06 1.98 -4.60
C LEU A 70 -7.04 1.66 -3.46
N ARG A 71 -7.19 2.56 -2.48
CA ARG A 71 -8.18 2.37 -1.41
C ARG A 71 -9.60 2.47 -1.95
N GLY A 72 -9.86 3.45 -2.83
CA GLY A 72 -11.14 3.63 -3.52
C GLY A 72 -11.53 2.39 -4.32
N PHE A 73 -10.59 1.84 -5.11
CA PHE A 73 -10.78 0.59 -5.83
C PHE A 73 -11.17 -0.57 -4.89
N LYS A 74 -10.44 -0.75 -3.77
CA LYS A 74 -10.71 -1.83 -2.81
C LYS A 74 -12.05 -1.64 -2.08
N LYS A 75 -12.49 -0.41 -1.88
CA LYS A 75 -13.77 -0.09 -1.21
C LYS A 75 -14.97 -0.67 -1.96
N LYS A 76 -14.88 -0.82 -3.29
CA LYS A 76 -15.92 -1.43 -4.15
C LYS A 76 -16.33 -2.84 -3.69
N PHE A 77 -15.42 -3.58 -3.06
CA PHE A 77 -15.65 -4.94 -2.60
C PHE A 77 -16.10 -5.04 -1.13
N HIS A 78 -16.43 -3.90 -0.50
CA HIS A 78 -16.85 -3.83 0.90
C HIS A 78 -15.96 -4.60 1.91
N PRO A 79 -14.62 -4.44 1.88
CA PRO A 79 -13.73 -5.22 2.74
C PRO A 79 -13.80 -4.77 4.20
N GLN A 80 -13.50 -5.69 5.11
CA GLN A 80 -13.17 -5.35 6.48
C GLN A 80 -11.74 -4.81 6.56
N TRP A 81 -11.58 -3.55 6.96
CA TRP A 81 -10.27 -2.92 7.09
C TRP A 81 -9.58 -3.33 8.39
N GLN A 82 -8.39 -3.90 8.27
CA GLN A 82 -7.57 -4.28 9.41
C GLN A 82 -6.27 -3.45 9.43
N PRO A 83 -5.93 -2.79 10.55
CA PRO A 83 -4.68 -2.05 10.64
C PRO A 83 -3.48 -3.02 10.61
N ARG A 84 -2.36 -2.50 10.10
CA ARG A 84 -1.05 -3.19 10.10
C ARG A 84 -0.03 -2.22 10.67
N TYR A 85 0.85 -2.74 11.52
CA TYR A 85 1.83 -1.95 12.28
C TYR A 85 3.24 -2.46 11.98
N MET A 86 4.22 -1.56 12.09
CA MET A 86 5.63 -1.90 12.05
C MET A 86 6.16 -1.91 13.49
N ALA A 87 6.62 -3.07 13.95
CA ALA A 87 7.31 -3.17 15.22
C ALA A 87 8.73 -2.61 15.07
N VAL A 88 9.11 -1.69 15.94
CA VAL A 88 10.42 -1.05 15.98
C VAL A 88 10.91 -1.03 17.42
N PRO A 89 12.23 -1.09 17.66
CA PRO A 89 12.72 -0.96 19.03
C PRO A 89 12.44 0.46 19.55
N GLY A 90 12.36 0.61 20.87
CA GLY A 90 11.96 1.88 21.51
C GLY A 90 12.93 3.05 21.27
N GLY A 91 12.46 4.28 21.47
CA GLY A 91 13.27 5.51 21.38
C GLY A 91 13.27 6.16 19.99
N LEU A 92 14.41 6.70 19.55
CA LEU A 92 14.58 7.45 18.28
C LEU A 92 14.57 6.57 17.01
N GLN A 93 14.39 5.27 17.16
CA GLN A 93 14.56 4.25 16.13
C GLN A 93 13.45 4.15 15.05
N PRO A 94 12.21 4.68 15.22
CA PRO A 94 11.18 4.58 14.18
C PRO A 94 11.54 5.25 12.84
N ILE A 95 12.30 6.36 12.86
CA ILE A 95 12.68 7.07 11.63
C ILE A 95 13.74 6.27 10.86
N ILE A 96 14.70 5.69 11.57
CA ILE A 96 15.76 4.86 10.99
C ILE A 96 15.14 3.59 10.38
N ALA A 97 14.27 2.92 11.13
CA ALA A 97 13.56 1.74 10.64
C ALA A 97 12.70 2.07 9.40
N LEU A 98 12.00 3.20 9.39
CA LEU A 98 11.22 3.63 8.24
C LEU A 98 12.11 3.88 7.02
N ARG A 99 13.24 4.57 7.18
CA ARG A 99 14.24 4.79 6.11
C ARG A 99 14.73 3.46 5.55
N ASP A 100 15.12 2.53 6.42
CA ASP A 100 15.70 1.25 6.01
C ASP A 100 14.67 0.40 5.24
N VAL A 101 13.41 0.38 5.71
CA VAL A 101 12.31 -0.27 5.00
C VAL A 101 12.03 0.41 3.65
N THR A 102 12.05 1.74 3.58
CA THR A 102 11.91 2.46 2.30
C THR A 102 13.01 2.07 1.30
N LEU A 103 14.27 2.00 1.75
CA LEU A 103 15.40 1.60 0.91
C LEU A 103 15.29 0.14 0.43
N LEU A 104 14.78 -0.76 1.27
CA LEU A 104 14.52 -2.15 0.89
C LEU A 104 13.41 -2.26 -0.17
N ILE A 105 12.31 -1.52 0.02
CA ILE A 105 11.16 -1.55 -0.91
C ILE A 105 11.52 -0.93 -2.26
N SER A 106 12.34 0.12 -2.29
CA SER A 106 12.75 0.77 -3.55
C SER A 106 13.74 -0.05 -4.39
N GLY A 107 14.24 -1.18 -3.87
CA GLY A 107 15.19 -2.07 -4.54
C GLY A 107 16.66 -1.86 -4.16
N GLY A 108 16.92 -1.14 -3.06
CA GLY A 108 18.28 -0.88 -2.55
C GLY A 108 19.10 0.10 -3.39
N ALA A 109 20.23 0.58 -2.84
CA ALA A 109 21.14 1.51 -3.53
C ALA A 109 21.69 0.95 -4.87
N LYS A 110 21.72 -0.38 -5.04
CA LYS A 110 22.16 -1.03 -6.28
C LYS A 110 21.32 -0.66 -7.51
N ARG A 111 20.03 -0.33 -7.35
CA ARG A 111 19.18 0.10 -8.49
C ARG A 111 19.36 1.58 -8.85
N LEU A 112 19.97 2.38 -7.98
CA LEU A 112 20.33 3.78 -8.26
C LEU A 112 21.65 3.90 -9.02
N TRP A 113 22.53 2.89 -8.95
CA TRP A 113 23.83 2.86 -9.62
C TRP A 113 23.86 1.94 -10.86
N GLY A 114 22.74 1.28 -11.17
CA GLY A 114 22.54 0.51 -12.39
C GLY A 114 21.78 1.32 -13.44
N LYS A 115 22.44 2.33 -14.00
CA LYS A 115 22.12 2.90 -15.32
C LYS A 115 23.39 2.89 -16.15
#